data_AF-A0A7C3H2J4-F1
#
_entry.id   AF-A0A7C3H2J4-F1
#
_cell.length_a   1.000
_cell.length_b   1.000
_cell.length_c   1.000
_cell.angle_alpha   90.00
_cell.angle_beta   90.00
_cell.angle_gamma   90.00
#
_symmetry.space_group_name_H-M   'P 1'
#
loop_
_entity.id
_entity.type
_entity.pdbx_description
1 polymer ?
#
loop_
_entity_poly.entity_id
_entity_poly.type
_entity_poly.pdbx_seq_one_letter_code
_entity_poly.pdbx_strand_id
1 'polypeptide(L)'
;MNIQKIIINFIKYYLPVLLWLFLIFSLSSMKGNATHKNIDIWFYIERKGAHIMEYFILTILLLRLFSYEKVERIKAIIFAGGISLLWAFSDEVHQLFVFGREGKISDVGIDFIGIFLAITLNLILVKYRRKI
;
A
#
# COMPACT_ATOMS: atom_id res chain seq x y z
N MET A 1 7.65 -1.70 31.22
CA MET A 1 6.91 -2.24 30.06
C MET A 1 7.34 -3.69 29.87
N ASN A 2 6.43 -4.67 29.88
CA ASN A 2 6.80 -6.09 29.78
C ASN A 2 7.32 -6.40 28.36
N ILE A 3 8.52 -6.97 28.24
CA ILE A 3 9.17 -7.33 26.97
C ILE A 3 8.25 -8.20 26.10
N GLN A 4 7.53 -9.14 26.69
CA GLN A 4 6.58 -9.99 25.95
C GLN A 4 5.49 -9.16 25.27
N LYS A 5 4.98 -8.11 25.94
CA LYS A 5 3.96 -7.22 25.38
C LYS A 5 4.50 -6.40 24.22
N ILE A 6 5.76 -5.96 24.29
CA ILE A 6 6.43 -5.24 23.19
C ILE A 6 6.51 -6.14 21.95
N ILE A 7 6.99 -7.38 22.13
CA ILE A 7 7.14 -8.35 21.04
C ILE A 7 5.78 -8.65 20.39
N ILE A 8 4.76 -8.92 21.20
CA ILE A 8 3.41 -9.20 20.69
C ILE A 8 2.86 -8.01 19.88
N ASN A 9 3.03 -6.79 20.39
CA ASN A 9 2.55 -5.60 19.70
C ASN A 9 3.34 -5.33 18.41
N PHE A 10 4.65 -5.57 18.41
CA PHE A 10 5.47 -5.50 17.20
C PHE A 10 4.97 -6.47 16.13
N ILE A 11 4.80 -7.75 16.49
CA ILE A 11 4.30 -8.79 15.58
C ILE A 11 2.91 -8.44 15.05
N LYS A 12 2.04 -7.89 15.90
CA LYS A 12 0.66 -7.61 15.54
C LYS A 12 0.53 -6.38 14.64
N TYR A 13 1.28 -5.31 14.89
CA TYR A 13 1.04 -4.00 14.26
C TYR A 13 2.13 -3.60 13.26
N TYR A 14 3.40 -3.85 13.58
CA TYR A 14 4.55 -3.41 12.78
C TYR A 14 4.93 -4.44 11.72
N LEU A 15 5.09 -5.70 12.12
CA LEU A 15 5.52 -6.77 11.23
C LEU A 15 4.66 -6.89 9.96
N PRO A 16 3.31 -6.78 10.01
CA PRO A 16 2.51 -6.88 8.80
C PRO A 16 2.74 -5.74 7.81
N VAL A 17 3.05 -4.53 8.29
CA VAL A 17 3.42 -3.40 7.41
C VAL A 17 4.74 -3.72 6.70
N LEU A 18 5.74 -4.17 7.46
CA LEU A 18 7.05 -4.52 6.90
C LEU A 18 6.97 -5.67 5.88
N LEU A 19 6.20 -6.72 6.20
CA LEU A 19 5.98 -7.84 5.29
C LEU A 19 5.25 -7.40 4.02
N TRP A 20 4.29 -6.47 4.14
CA TRP A 20 3.55 -5.97 2.99
C TRP A 20 4.41 -5.07 2.10
N LEU A 21 5.23 -4.19 2.68
CA LEU A 21 6.22 -3.40 1.95
C LEU A 21 7.21 -4.30 1.21
N PHE A 22 7.70 -5.35 1.86
CA PHE A 22 8.57 -6.34 1.25
C PHE A 22 7.89 -7.10 0.11
N LEU A 23 6.61 -7.44 0.26
CA LEU A 23 5.83 -8.07 -0.81
C LEU A 23 5.71 -7.15 -2.03
N ILE A 24 5.31 -5.89 -1.84
CA ILE A 24 5.21 -4.91 -2.94
C ILE A 24 6.55 -4.79 -3.66
N PHE A 25 7.65 -4.60 -2.91
CA PHE A 25 8.98 -4.52 -3.50
C PHE A 25 9.39 -5.79 -4.27
N SER A 26 9.02 -6.97 -3.77
CA SER A 26 9.30 -8.24 -4.42
C SER A 26 8.54 -8.37 -5.74
N LEU A 27 7.25 -7.98 -5.78
CA LEU A 27 6.42 -7.96 -6.98
C LEU A 27 6.93 -6.95 -8.01
N SER A 28 7.35 -5.78 -7.54
CA SER A 28 7.96 -4.72 -8.34
C SER A 28 9.28 -5.15 -8.97
N SER A 29 10.07 -5.96 -8.26
CA SER A 29 11.34 -6.51 -8.74
C SER A 29 11.19 -7.61 -9.80
N MET A 30 9.97 -8.10 -10.06
CA MET A 30 9.73 -9.09 -11.09
C MET A 30 9.92 -8.47 -12.48
N LYS A 31 10.81 -9.08 -13.29
CA LYS A 31 11.08 -8.66 -14.67
C LYS A 31 9.79 -8.46 -15.46
N GLY A 32 9.74 -7.37 -16.21
CA GLY A 32 8.63 -7.13 -17.10
C GLY A 32 8.76 -7.94 -18.38
N ASN A 33 7.64 -8.19 -19.04
CA ASN A 33 7.64 -8.91 -20.31
C ASN A 33 7.97 -7.96 -21.47
N ALA A 34 9.25 -7.86 -21.81
CA ALA A 34 9.75 -7.07 -22.93
C ALA A 34 9.29 -7.56 -24.33
N THR A 35 8.59 -8.70 -24.41
CA THR A 35 8.34 -9.45 -25.66
C THR A 35 6.86 -9.65 -26.04
N HIS A 36 5.88 -9.26 -25.22
CA HIS A 36 4.47 -9.45 -25.59
C HIS A 36 3.99 -8.39 -26.58
N LYS A 37 3.95 -8.79 -27.86
CA LYS A 37 3.39 -8.01 -28.97
C LYS A 37 1.86 -7.90 -28.96
N ASN A 38 1.18 -8.72 -28.15
CA ASN A 38 -0.27 -8.70 -27.94
C ASN A 38 -0.57 -8.46 -26.45
N ILE A 39 -0.81 -7.20 -26.09
CA ILE A 39 -1.23 -6.81 -24.75
C ILE A 39 -2.74 -6.97 -24.69
N ASP A 40 -3.21 -8.04 -24.05
CA ASP A 40 -4.64 -8.27 -23.83
C ASP A 40 -5.17 -7.38 -22.68
N ILE A 41 -6.44 -7.01 -22.71
CA ILE A 41 -7.09 -6.17 -21.70
C ILE A 41 -6.97 -6.79 -20.30
N TRP A 42 -6.98 -8.12 -20.24
CA TRP A 42 -6.83 -8.90 -19.01
C TRP A 42 -5.48 -8.69 -18.34
N PHE A 43 -4.40 -8.56 -19.11
CA PHE A 43 -3.06 -8.25 -18.59
C PHE A 43 -3.03 -6.86 -17.95
N TYR A 44 -3.74 -5.89 -18.55
CA TYR A 44 -3.89 -4.56 -17.97
C TYR A 44 -4.73 -4.56 -16.69
N ILE A 45 -5.84 -5.31 -16.67
CA ILE A 45 -6.72 -5.41 -15.50
C ILE A 45 -6.00 -6.08 -14.33
N GLU A 46 -5.27 -7.17 -14.57
CA GLU A 46 -4.51 -7.87 -13.53
C GLU A 46 -3.47 -6.95 -12.90
N ARG A 47 -2.66 -6.26 -13.72
CA ARG A 47 -1.63 -5.35 -13.21
C ARG A 47 -2.23 -4.14 -12.50
N LYS A 48 -3.17 -3.44 -13.13
CA LYS A 48 -3.79 -2.25 -12.52
C LYS A 48 -4.61 -2.59 -11.28
N GLY A 49 -5.25 -3.76 -11.25
CA GLY A 49 -5.94 -4.27 -10.07
C GLY A 49 -4.98 -4.58 -8.93
N ALA A 50 -3.82 -5.17 -9.22
CA ALA A 50 -2.78 -5.42 -8.23
C ALA A 50 -2.30 -4.12 -7.57
N HIS A 51 -1.96 -3.10 -8.37
CA HIS A 51 -1.58 -1.76 -7.90
C HIS A 51 -2.62 -1.16 -6.92
N ILE A 52 -3.91 -1.14 -7.29
CA ILE A 52 -4.97 -0.66 -6.39
C ILE A 52 -4.98 -1.44 -5.08
N MET A 53 -4.88 -2.78 -5.14
CA MET A 53 -4.95 -3.64 -3.95
C MET A 53 -3.72 -3.52 -3.05
N GLU A 54 -2.52 -3.42 -3.62
CA GLU A 54 -1.25 -3.25 -2.91
C GLU A 54 -1.29 -2.01 -2.02
N TYR A 55 -1.63 -0.86 -2.61
CA TYR A 55 -1.66 0.41 -1.89
C TYR A 55 -2.91 0.60 -1.04
N PHE A 56 -4.03 -0.04 -1.38
CA PHE A 56 -5.18 -0.14 -0.49
C PHE A 56 -4.82 -0.87 0.81
N ILE A 57 -4.25 -2.06 0.72
CA ILE A 57 -3.89 -2.87 1.89
C ILE A 57 -2.79 -2.18 2.70
N LEU A 58 -1.76 -1.64 2.04
CA LEU A 58 -0.69 -0.88 2.71
C LEU A 58 -1.27 0.26 3.55
N THR A 59 -2.17 1.05 2.97
CA THR A 59 -2.80 2.19 3.64
C THR A 59 -3.64 1.75 4.84
N ILE A 60 -4.41 0.66 4.73
CA ILE A 60 -5.16 0.10 5.87
C ILE A 60 -4.21 -0.36 6.99
N LEU A 61 -3.10 -1.02 6.66
CA LEU A 61 -2.13 -1.48 7.64
C LEU A 61 -1.45 -0.31 8.36
N LEU A 62 -1.10 0.76 7.64
CA LEU A 62 -0.56 1.99 8.22
C LEU A 62 -1.58 2.71 9.10
N LEU A 63 -2.83 2.86 8.66
CA LEU A 63 -3.91 3.44 9.48
C LEU A 63 -4.12 2.65 10.77
N ARG A 64 -4.05 1.31 10.71
CA ARG A 64 -4.14 0.43 11.86
C ARG A 64 -2.95 0.61 12.81
N LEU A 65 -1.73 0.70 12.27
CA LEU A 65 -0.51 0.95 13.05
C LEU A 65 -0.58 2.30 13.77
N PHE A 66 -0.91 3.37 13.06
CA PHE A 66 -1.02 4.71 13.65
C PHE A 66 -2.15 4.83 14.65
N SER A 67 -3.26 4.12 14.46
CA SER A 67 -4.33 4.04 15.46
C SER A 67 -3.86 3.34 16.74
N TYR A 68 -3.03 2.29 16.63
CA TYR A 68 -2.44 1.61 17.78
C TYR A 68 -1.44 2.53 18.53
N GLU A 69 -0.62 3.28 17.80
CA GLU A 69 0.29 4.30 18.35
C GLU A 69 -0.43 5.56 18.87
N LYS A 70 -1.77 5.56 18.84
CA LYS A 70 -2.62 6.67 19.30
C LYS A 70 -2.31 7.99 18.59
N VAL A 71 -1.83 7.93 17.35
CA VAL A 71 -1.66 9.11 16.50
C VAL A 71 -3.03 9.73 16.28
N GLU A 72 -3.09 11.06 16.41
CA GLU A 72 -4.32 11.81 16.16
C GLU A 72 -4.88 11.50 14.77
N ARG A 73 -6.20 11.33 14.66
CA ARG A 73 -6.85 10.76 13.47
C ARG A 73 -6.48 11.46 12.17
N ILE A 74 -6.48 12.78 12.13
CA ILE A 74 -6.17 13.55 10.91
C ILE A 74 -4.70 13.29 10.52
N LYS A 75 -3.79 13.34 11.50
CA LYS A 75 -2.37 13.02 11.28
C LYS A 75 -2.16 11.58 10.82
N ALA A 76 -2.89 10.61 11.40
CA ALA A 76 -2.81 9.21 10.98
C ALA A 76 -3.23 9.03 9.52
N ILE A 77 -4.27 9.73 9.07
CA ILE A 77 -4.71 9.72 7.66
C ILE A 77 -3.65 10.36 6.76
N ILE A 78 -3.13 11.54 7.13
CA ILE A 78 -2.10 12.24 6.36
C ILE A 78 -0.84 11.40 6.25
N PHE A 79 -0.36 10.82 7.35
CA PHE A 79 0.86 10.01 7.35
C PHE A 79 0.66 8.68 6.62
N ALA A 80 -0.46 7.99 6.81
CA ALA A 80 -0.72 6.74 6.09
C ALA A 80 -0.80 6.98 4.58
N GLY A 81 -1.59 7.99 4.16
CA GLY A 81 -1.71 8.34 2.74
C GLY A 81 -0.39 8.84 2.16
N GLY A 82 0.33 9.70 2.89
CA GLY A 82 1.63 10.24 2.46
C GLY A 82 2.71 9.17 2.33
N ILE A 83 2.83 8.27 3.30
CA ILE A 83 3.79 7.15 3.23
C ILE A 83 3.43 6.21 2.08
N SER A 84 2.17 5.83 1.93
CA SER A 84 1.75 4.99 0.80
C SER A 84 2.03 5.64 -0.55
N LEU A 85 1.79 6.96 -0.69
CA LEU A 85 2.05 7.68 -1.93
C LEU A 85 3.55 7.80 -2.22
N LEU A 86 4.37 8.09 -1.20
CA LEU A 86 5.83 8.09 -1.33
C LEU A 86 6.36 6.70 -1.72
N TRP A 87 5.76 5.64 -1.20
CA TRP A 87 6.10 4.27 -1.58
C TRP A 87 5.71 3.99 -3.04
N ALA A 88 4.55 4.45 -3.50
CA ALA A 88 4.13 4.36 -4.91
C ALA A 88 5.10 5.03 -5.86
N PHE A 89 5.54 6.25 -5.54
CA PHE A 89 6.58 6.92 -6.31
C PHE A 89 7.90 6.16 -6.29
N SER A 90 8.29 5.64 -5.12
CA SER A 90 9.54 4.88 -4.98
C SER A 90 9.49 3.57 -5.77
N ASP A 91 8.32 2.94 -5.85
CA ASP A 91 8.09 1.72 -6.61
C ASP A 91 8.28 1.93 -8.11
N GLU A 92 7.64 2.96 -8.67
CA GLU A 92 7.81 3.32 -10.08
C GLU A 92 9.24 3.71 -10.42
N VAL A 93 9.94 4.39 -9.51
CA VAL A 93 11.37 4.67 -9.65
C VAL A 93 12.20 3.39 -9.62
N HIS A 94 11.90 2.44 -8.72
CA HIS A 94 12.56 1.13 -8.66
C HIS A 94 12.36 0.34 -9.95
N GLN A 95 11.13 0.34 -10.50
CA GLN A 95 10.81 -0.35 -11.75
C GLN A 95 11.65 0.15 -12.93
N LEU A 96 12.12 1.41 -12.94
CA LEU A 96 13.05 1.91 -13.98
C LEU A 96 14.38 1.15 -14.02
N PHE A 97 14.78 0.52 -12.90
CA PHE A 97 15.99 -0.28 -12.80
C PHE A 97 15.75 -1.77 -13.06
N VAL A 98 14.50 -2.19 -13.27
CA VAL A 98 14.12 -3.58 -13.51
C VAL A 98 14.00 -3.83 -15.01
N PHE A 99 14.74 -4.83 -15.52
CA PHE A 99 14.72 -5.16 -16.95
C PHE A 99 13.30 -5.48 -17.45
N GLY A 100 12.92 -4.83 -18.56
CA GLY A 100 11.61 -5.02 -19.20
C GLY A 100 10.44 -4.34 -18.51
N ARG A 101 10.68 -3.54 -17.46
CA ARG A 101 9.68 -2.66 -16.82
C ARG A 101 9.85 -1.22 -17.29
N GLU A 102 8.77 -0.46 -17.17
CA GLU A 102 8.71 0.97 -17.44
C GLU A 102 8.07 1.61 -16.22
N GLY A 103 8.70 2.62 -15.63
CA GLY A 103 8.08 3.44 -14.59
C GLY A 103 7.06 4.40 -15.21
N LYS A 104 5.82 4.40 -14.70
CA LYS A 104 4.69 5.16 -15.25
C LYS A 104 4.02 5.99 -14.18
N ILE A 105 3.99 7.30 -14.42
CA ILE A 105 3.24 8.23 -13.55
C ILE A 105 1.74 7.90 -13.50
N SER A 106 1.21 7.27 -14.55
CA SER A 106 -0.18 6.79 -14.57
C SER A 106 -0.43 5.71 -13.54
N ASP A 107 0.58 4.90 -13.21
CA ASP A 107 0.45 3.79 -12.26
C ASP A 107 0.45 4.32 -10.83
N VAL A 108 1.23 5.37 -10.52
CA VAL A 108 1.07 6.16 -9.28
C VAL A 108 -0.35 6.72 -9.13
N GLY A 109 -0.96 7.16 -10.23
CA GLY A 109 -2.35 7.63 -10.23
C GLY A 109 -3.35 6.51 -9.88
N ILE A 110 -3.06 5.27 -10.27
CA ILE A 110 -3.86 4.08 -9.95
C ILE A 110 -3.64 3.67 -8.49
N ASP A 111 -2.40 3.68 -8.02
CA ASP A 111 -2.04 3.43 -6.62
C ASP A 111 -2.79 4.40 -5.69
N PHE A 112 -2.87 5.67 -6.10
CA PHE A 112 -3.63 6.69 -5.37
C PHE A 112 -5.11 6.35 -5.22
N ILE A 113 -5.74 5.68 -6.19
CA ILE A 113 -7.12 5.20 -6.06
C ILE A 113 -7.22 4.19 -4.91
N GLY A 114 -6.28 3.25 -4.81
CA GLY A 114 -6.20 2.29 -3.70
C GLY A 114 -6.07 2.99 -2.35
N ILE A 115 -5.16 3.97 -2.25
CA ILE A 115 -4.96 4.80 -1.04
C ILE A 115 -6.26 5.51 -0.65
N PHE A 116 -6.91 6.16 -1.62
CA PHE A 116 -8.15 6.91 -1.40
C PHE A 116 -9.29 6.01 -0.93
N LEU A 117 -9.45 4.83 -1.56
CA LEU A 117 -10.45 3.83 -1.17
C LEU A 117 -10.24 3.34 0.27
N ALA A 118 -8.97 3.08 0.66
CA ALA A 118 -8.63 2.64 2.01
C ALA A 118 -8.98 3.69 3.07
N ILE A 119 -8.64 4.96 2.82
CA ILE A 119 -8.98 6.08 3.72
C ILE A 119 -10.49 6.22 3.82
N THR A 120 -11.21 6.21 2.70
CA THR A 120 -12.67 6.34 2.66
C THR A 120 -13.34 5.23 3.46
N LEU A 121 -12.93 3.97 3.25
CA LEU A 121 -13.43 2.83 4.02
C LEU A 121 -13.16 3.01 5.52
N ASN A 122 -11.95 3.42 5.90
CA ASN A 122 -11.61 3.66 7.31
C ASN A 122 -12.52 4.74 7.94
N LEU A 123 -12.76 5.84 7.22
CA LEU A 123 -13.63 6.92 7.68
C LEU A 123 -15.06 6.44 7.91
N ILE A 124 -15.60 5.64 6.98
CA ILE A 124 -16.93 5.04 7.07
C ILE A 124 -17.02 4.10 8.28
N LEU A 125 -16.08 3.16 8.43
CA LEU A 125 -16.08 2.19 9.54
C LEU A 125 -16.00 2.86 10.91
N VAL A 126 -15.18 3.90 11.05
CA VAL A 126 -15.08 4.67 12.30
C VAL A 126 -16.38 5.42 12.59
N LYS A 127 -17.04 5.98 11.56
CA LYS A 127 -18.33 6.66 11.73
C LYS A 127 -19.41 5.68 12.22
N TYR A 128 -19.47 4.47 11.66
CA TYR A 128 -20.41 3.43 12.11
C TYR A 128 -20.14 3.00 13.56
N ARG A 129 -18.87 2.81 13.95
CA ARG A 129 -18.50 2.42 15.33
C ARG A 129 -18.81 3.47 16.39
N ARG A 130 -18.90 4.75 16.03
CA ARG A 130 -19.29 5.83 16.96
C ARG A 130 -20.79 5.96 17.17
N LYS A 131 -21.60 5.33 16.31
CA LYS A 131 -23.06 5.42 16.33
C LYS A 131 -23.71 4.31 17.18
N ILE A 132 -22.95 3.26 17.48
CA ILE A 132 -23.29 2.15 18.39
C ILE A 132 -22.74 2.51 19.77
#